data_AF-A0A3N5RZ32-F1
#
_entry.id   AF-A0A3N5RZ32-F1
#
_cell.length_a   1.000
_cell.length_b   1.000
_cell.length_c   1.000
_cell.angle_alpha   90.00
_cell.angle_beta   90.00
_cell.angle_gamma   90.00
#
_symmetry.space_group_name_H-M   'P 1'
#
loop_
_entity.id
_entity.type
_entity.pdbx_description
1 polymer ?
#
loop_
_entity_poly.entity_id
_entity_poly.type
_entity_poly.pdbx_seq_one_letter_code
_entity_poly.pdbx_strand_id
1 'polypeptide(L)' 'MRTPRNFNFDPTGKWVVIGSQDGDSVHTAEWSNGAAKLTGNILKVGAPVCIKFLPKP' A
#
# COMPACT_ATOMS: atom_id res chain seq x y z
N MET A 1 9.32 1.25 5.47
CA MET A 1 9.25 1.84 4.12
C MET A 1 10.66 2.11 3.58
N ARG A 2 11.27 1.07 3.00
CA ARG A 2 12.52 1.10 2.23
C ARG A 2 12.22 0.61 0.81
N THR A 3 12.59 1.39 -0.20
CA THR A 3 12.35 1.12 -1.63
C THR A 3 10.86 0.83 -1.94
N PRO A 4 9.97 1.84 -1.88
CA PRO A 4 8.56 1.68 -2.22
C PRO A 4 8.41 1.43 -3.73
N ARG A 5 8.38 0.16 -4.14
CA ARG A 5 8.45 -0.26 -5.55
C ARG A 5 7.13 -0.05 -6.27
N ASN A 6 6.02 -0.26 -5.57
CA ASN A 6 4.69 -0.11 -6.13
C ASN A 6 3.72 0.39 -5.06
N PHE A 7 2.69 1.09 -5.52
CA PHE A 7 1.53 1.44 -4.72
C PHE A 7 0.29 1.32 -5.59
N ASN A 8 -0.87 1.16 -4.96
CA ASN A 8 -2.14 1.19 -5.65
C ASN A 8 -3.24 1.73 -4.73
N PHE A 9 -4.20 2.42 -5.31
CA PHE A 9 -5.40 2.85 -4.61
C PHE A 9 -6.37 1.68 -4.52
N ASP A 10 -6.99 1.51 -3.34
CA ASP A 10 -8.09 0.58 -3.23
C ASP A 10 -9.29 1.05 -4.11
N PRO A 11 -10.22 0.16 -4.47
CA PRO A 11 -11.34 0.51 -5.35
C PRO A 11 -12.24 1.64 -4.81
N THR A 12 -12.25 1.91 -3.50
CA THR A 12 -13.00 3.02 -2.92
C THR A 12 -12.27 4.37 -3.04
N GLY A 13 -10.97 4.36 -3.35
CA GLY A 13 -10.11 5.54 -3.40
C GLY A 13 -9.75 6.12 -2.02
N LYS A 14 -10.18 5.48 -0.93
CA LYS A 14 -9.92 5.94 0.45
C LYS A 14 -8.53 5.54 0.94
N TRP A 15 -8.01 4.42 0.47
CA TRP A 15 -6.78 3.82 0.95
C TRP A 15 -5.75 3.68 -0.15
N VAL A 16 -4.49 3.85 0.22
CA VAL A 16 -3.33 3.55 -0.60
C VAL A 16 -2.57 2.41 0.05
N VAL A 17 -2.34 1.35 -0.71
CA VAL A 17 -1.49 0.22 -0.30
C VAL A 17 -0.14 0.41 -0.96
N ILE A 18 0.94 0.27 -0.19
CA ILE A 18 2.30 0.57 -0.62
C ILE A 18 3.20 -0.64 -0.35
N GLY A 19 3.80 -1.19 -1.40
CA GLY A 19 4.75 -2.29 -1.35
C GLY A 19 6.17 -1.77 -1.15
N SER A 20 6.72 -2.00 0.05
CA SER A 20 8.11 -1.70 0.40
C SER A 20 9.00 -2.90 0.09
N GLN A 21 9.60 -2.93 -1.10
CA GLN A 21 10.36 -4.06 -1.61
C GLN A 21 11.50 -4.47 -0.66
N ASP A 22 12.48 -3.59 -0.47
CA ASP A 22 13.62 -3.91 0.39
C ASP A 22 13.26 -3.82 1.87
N GLY A 23 12.06 -3.35 2.21
CA GLY A 23 11.58 -3.28 3.59
C GLY A 23 10.80 -4.51 4.03
N ASP A 24 10.62 -5.49 3.15
CA ASP A 24 9.80 -6.70 3.35
C ASP A 24 8.47 -6.40 4.06
N SER A 25 7.78 -5.36 3.56
CA SER A 25 6.54 -4.89 4.18
C SER A 25 5.58 -4.25 3.20
N VAL A 26 4.29 -4.41 3.49
CA VAL A 26 3.20 -3.64 2.91
C VAL A 26 2.71 -2.66 3.96
N HIS A 27 2.53 -1.40 3.56
CA HIS A 27 2.00 -0.33 4.40
C HIS A 27 0.67 0.15 3.85
N THR A 28 -0.20 0.67 4.71
CA THR A 28 -1.43 1.35 4.28
C THR A 28 -1.45 2.81 4.72
N ALA A 29 -1.95 3.68 3.84
CA ALA A 29 -2.22 5.08 4.11
C ALA A 29 -3.68 5.41 3.79
N GLU A 30 -4.27 6.36 4.54
CA GLU A 30 -5.53 6.98 4.18
C GLU A 30 -5.26 8.15 3.23
N TRP A 31 -6.00 8.22 2.12
CA TRP A 31 -5.98 9.32 1.18
C TRP A 31 -7.10 10.31 1.50
N SER A 32 -6.73 11.55 1.81
CA SER A 32 -7.69 12.64 1.99
C SER A 32 -7.08 13.97 1.57
N ASN A 33 -7.88 14.81 0.92
CA ASN A 33 -7.50 16.20 0.58
C ASN A 33 -6.16 16.33 -0.16
N GLY A 34 -5.85 15.40 -1.09
CA GLY A 34 -4.61 15.44 -1.86
C GLY A 34 -3.37 14.94 -1.11
N ALA A 35 -3.53 14.38 0.08
CA ALA A 35 -2.43 13.87 0.90
C ALA A 35 -2.68 12.43 1.37
N ALA A 36 -1.59 11.66 1.47
CA ALA A 36 -1.58 10.33 2.05
C ALA A 36 -1.07 10.39 3.50
N LYS A 37 -1.85 9.87 4.45
CA LYS A 37 -1.45 9.73 5.85
C LYS A 37 -1.26 8.26 6.19
N LEU A 38 -0.05 7.87 6.60
CA LEU A 38 0.21 6.50 7.05
C LEU A 38 -0.69 6.13 8.24
N THR A 39 -1.28 4.95 8.15
CA THR A 39 -2.18 4.41 9.19
C THR A 39 -1.43 3.77 10.37
N GLY A 40 -0.13 3.50 10.20
CA GLY A 40 0.64 2.67 11.14
C GLY A 40 0.45 1.17 10.94
N ASN A 41 -0.50 0.73 10.10
CA ASN A 41 -0.66 -0.68 9.77
C ASN A 41 0.48 -1.13 8.85
N ILE A 42 1.14 -2.22 9.25
CA ILE A 42 2.26 -2.82 8.55
C ILE A 42 2.03 -4.32 8.48
N LEU A 43 2.03 -4.87 7.28
CA LEU A 43 2.02 -6.31 7.03
C LEU A 43 3.41 -6.75 6.57
N LYS A 44 3.95 -7.83 7.12
CA LYS A 44 5.21 -8.41 6.65
C LYS A 44 4.95 -9.25 5.40
N VAL A 45 5.62 -8.89 4.31
CA VAL A 45 5.54 -9.57 3.01
C VAL A 45 6.93 -9.47 2.41
N GLY A 46 7.53 -10.58 1.97
CA GLY A 46 8.86 -10.56 1.35
C GLY A 46 8.81 -9.87 -0.02
N ALA A 47 9.70 -8.89 -0.23
CA ALA A 47 9.88 -8.17 -1.51
C ALA A 47 8.58 -7.84 -2.29
N PRO A 48 7.61 -7.10 -1.72
CA PRO A 48 6.36 -6.79 -2.40
C PRO A 48 6.59 -5.76 -3.52
N VAL A 49 6.42 -6.19 -4.77
CA VAL A 49 6.71 -5.38 -5.96
C VAL A 49 5.49 -5.02 -6.81
N CYS A 50 4.33 -5.63 -6.59
CA CYS A 50 3.10 -5.36 -7.34
C CYS A 50 1.86 -5.53 -6.46
N ILE A 51 0.92 -4.59 -6.56
CA ILE A 51 -0.35 -4.58 -5.84
C ILE A 51 -1.48 -4.46 -6.87
N LYS A 52 -2.41 -5.41 -6.84
CA LYS A 52 -3.62 -5.38 -7.65
C LYS A 52 -4.83 -5.72 -6.79
N PHE A 53 -5.90 -4.96 -6.98
CA PHE A 53 -7.20 -5.28 -6.42
C PHE A 53 -7.99 -6.09 -7.43
N LEU A 54 -8.68 -7.12 -6.94
CA LEU A 54 -9.59 -7.95 -7.72
C LEU A 54 -11.02 -7.72 -7.20
N PRO A 55 -12.04 -7.77 -8.07
CA PRO A 55 -13.42 -7.77 -7.60
C PRO A 55 -13.66 -8.97 -6.69
N LYS A 56 -14.60 -8.83 -5.75
CA LYS A 56 -15.08 -10.00 -5.00
C LYS A 56 -15.74 -10.98 -6.00
N PRO A 57 -15.54 -12.30 -5.82
CA PRO A 57 -16.24 -13.31 -6.61
C PRO A 57 -17.76 -13.14 -6.56
#